data_AF-A0A1H1KNT5-F1
#
_entry.id   AF-A0A1H1KNT5-F1
#
_cell.length_a   1.000
_cell.length_b   1.000
_cell.length_c   1.000
_cell.angle_alpha   90.00
_cell.angle_beta   90.00
_cell.angle_gamma   90.00
#
_symmetry.space_group_name_H-M   'P 1'
#
loop_
_entity.id
_entity.type
_entity.pdbx_description
1 polymer ?
#
loop_
_entity_poly.entity_id
_entity_poly.type
_entity_poly.pdbx_seq_one_letter_code
_entity_poly.pdbx_strand_id
1 'polypeptide(L)' 'MMTADDIVTGALAGLARGEVMCVPALADAALLDRLAEAQLAVFTAVARQPKPTLAERYRGATAAG' A
#
# COMPACT_ATOMS: atom_id res chain seq x y z
N MET A 1 -4.73 21.39 -15.90
CA MET A 1 -5.56 21.05 -14.72
C MET A 1 -6.39 19.85 -15.11
N MET A 2 -6.43 18.81 -14.27
CA MET A 2 -7.29 17.65 -14.50
C MET A 2 -8.74 18.00 -14.11
N THR A 3 -9.70 17.63 -14.94
CA THR A 3 -11.13 17.89 -14.75
C THR A 3 -11.85 16.65 -14.18
N ALA A 4 -13.12 16.83 -13.78
CA ALA A 4 -13.96 15.69 -13.40
C ALA A 4 -14.16 14.70 -14.56
N ASP A 5 -14.32 15.20 -15.78
CA ASP A 5 -14.46 14.37 -16.98
C ASP A 5 -13.19 13.55 -17.26
N ASP A 6 -12.01 14.12 -17.03
CA ASP A 6 -10.74 13.39 -17.15
C ASP A 6 -10.64 12.25 -16.13
N ILE A 7 -11.10 12.49 -14.89
CA ILE A 7 -11.13 11.47 -13.83
C ILE A 7 -12.10 10.34 -14.21
N VAL A 8 -13.32 10.67 -14.66
CA VAL A 8 -14.31 9.67 -15.05
C VAL A 8 -13.82 8.86 -16.25
N THR A 9 -13.22 9.54 -17.24
CA THR A 9 -12.63 8.88 -18.40
C THR A 9 -11.55 7.88 -17.99
N GLY A 10 -10.64 8.28 -17.09
CA GLY A 10 -9.61 7.40 -16.55
C GLY A 10 -10.20 6.22 -15.75
N ALA A 11 -11.17 6.49 -14.89
CA ALA A 11 -11.82 5.47 -14.06
C ALA A 11 -12.57 4.41 -14.88
N LEU A 12 -13.32 4.83 -15.91
CA LEU A 12 -13.99 3.89 -16.81
C LEU A 12 -13.00 3.04 -17.61
N ALA A 13 -11.90 3.65 -18.06
CA ALA A 13 -10.84 2.93 -18.75
C ALA A 13 -10.13 1.91 -17.85
N GLY A 14 -9.88 2.25 -16.59
CA GLY A 14 -9.32 1.33 -15.60
C GLY A 14 -10.28 0.20 -15.24
N LEU A 15 -11.57 0.50 -15.06
CA LEU A 15 -12.61 -0.49 -14.81
C LEU A 15 -12.71 -1.51 -15.96
N ALA A 16 -12.69 -1.05 -17.21
CA ALA A 16 -12.73 -1.93 -18.38
C ALA A 16 -11.50 -2.85 -18.48
N ARG A 17 -10.36 -2.45 -17.90
CA ARG A 17 -9.14 -3.25 -17.80
C ARG A 17 -9.13 -4.20 -16.60
N GLY A 18 -10.13 -4.13 -15.72
CA GLY A 18 -10.16 -4.89 -14.49
C GLY A 18 -9.14 -4.41 -13.46
N GLU A 19 -8.74 -3.14 -13.50
CA GLU A 19 -7.84 -2.57 -12.49
C GLU A 19 -8.47 -2.64 -11.10
N VAL A 20 -7.74 -3.23 -10.15
CA VAL A 20 -8.14 -3.28 -8.74
C VAL A 20 -7.94 -1.92 -8.07
N MET A 21 -6.92 -1.17 -8.50
CA MET A 21 -6.60 0.16 -8.00
C MET A 21 -6.42 1.12 -9.17
N CYS A 22 -7.38 2.01 -9.37
CA CYS A 22 -7.35 3.04 -10.40
C CYS A 22 -6.88 4.37 -9.81
N VAL A 23 -5.76 4.91 -10.31
CA VAL A 23 -5.22 6.21 -9.89
C VAL A 23 -4.94 7.08 -11.13
N PRO A 24 -5.94 7.82 -11.65
CA PRO A 24 -5.83 8.50 -12.96
C PRO A 24 -4.71 9.55 -13.06
N ALA A 25 -4.35 10.17 -11.94
CA ALA A 25 -3.29 11.18 -11.89
C ALA A 25 -1.87 10.58 -11.70
N LEU A 26 -1.75 9.26 -11.56
CA LEU A 26 -0.47 8.59 -11.37
C LEU A 26 0.20 8.32 -12.72
N ALA A 27 1.28 9.04 -13.01
CA ALA A 27 1.98 8.90 -14.28
C ALA A 27 2.76 7.58 -14.40
N ASP A 28 3.36 7.11 -13.31
CA ASP A 28 4.11 5.85 -13.27
C ASP A 28 3.33 4.77 -12.51
N ALA A 29 2.64 3.90 -13.25
CA ALA A 29 1.85 2.82 -12.68
C ALA A 29 2.68 1.80 -11.88
N ALA A 30 3.99 1.66 -12.17
CA ALA A 30 4.87 0.74 -11.44
C ALA A 30 5.09 1.15 -9.97
N LEU A 31 4.65 2.34 -9.57
CA LEU A 31 4.62 2.75 -8.16
C LEU A 31 3.59 1.96 -7.34
N LEU A 32 2.48 1.51 -7.96
CA LEU A 32 1.47 0.70 -7.26
C LEU A 32 2.00 -0.71 -6.97
N ASP A 33 2.72 -1.30 -7.92
CA ASP A 33 3.36 -2.60 -7.74
C ASP A 33 4.41 -2.54 -6.61
N ARG A 34 5.27 -1.51 -6.64
CA ARG A 34 6.28 -1.29 -5.57
C ARG A 34 5.65 -1.06 -4.21
N LEU A 35 4.51 -0.36 -4.14
CA LEU A 35 3.78 -0.18 -2.90
C LEU A 35 3.24 -1.52 -2.38
N ALA A 36 2.62 -2.32 -3.25
CA ALA A 36 2.10 -3.64 -2.89
C ALA A 36 3.21 -4.59 -2.41
N GLU A 37 4.35 -4.61 -3.11
CA GLU A 37 5.53 -5.38 -2.72
C GLU A 37 6.07 -4.95 -1.35
N ALA A 38 6.19 -3.64 -1.11
CA ALA A 38 6.66 -3.11 0.16
C ALA A 38 5.70 -3.49 1.31
N GLN A 39 4.39 -3.38 1.10
CA GLN A 39 3.39 -3.81 2.08
C GLN A 39 3.49 -5.31 2.37
N LEU A 40 3.58 -6.14 1.33
CA LEU A 40 3.73 -7.58 1.48
C LEU A 40 5.03 -7.96 2.19
N ALA A 41 6.13 -7.26 1.91
CA ALA A 41 7.41 -7.47 2.57
C ALA A 41 7.30 -7.25 4.10
N VAL A 42 6.57 -6.22 4.54
CA VAL A 42 6.33 -5.97 5.97
C VAL A 42 5.58 -7.13 6.62
N PHE A 43 4.48 -7.58 6.01
CA PHE A 43 3.67 -8.66 6.59
C PHE A 43 4.40 -10.00 6.60
N THR A 44 5.12 -10.30 5.53
CA THR A 44 5.89 -11.55 5.42
C THR A 44 7.11 -11.55 6.33
N ALA A 45 7.75 -10.41 6.58
CA ALA A 45 8.85 -10.30 7.54
C ALA A 45 8.43 -10.72 8.94
N VAL A 46 7.21 -10.39 9.38
CA VAL A 46 6.67 -10.84 10.67
C VAL A 46 6.35 -12.34 10.63
N ALA A 47 5.64 -12.79 9.59
CA ALA A 47 5.21 -14.19 9.48
C ALA A 47 6.40 -15.19 9.39
N ARG A 48 7.53 -14.76 8.84
CA ARG A 48 8.75 -15.58 8.71
C ARG A 48 9.62 -15.57 9.97
N GLN A 49 9.28 -14.81 11.01
CA GLN A 49 10.03 -14.84 12.28
C GLN A 49 9.81 -16.18 13.00
N PRO A 50 10.86 -16.97 13.24
CA PRO A 50 10.71 -18.28 13.90
C PRO A 50 10.14 -18.19 15.32
N LYS A 51 10.42 -17.07 16.01
CA LYS A 51 9.89 -16.75 17.34
C LYS A 51 9.64 -15.24 17.41
N PRO A 52 8.43 -14.78 17.07
CA PRO A 52 8.08 -13.37 17.17
C PRO A 52 8.27 -12.90 18.61
N THR A 53 8.90 -11.74 18.78
CA THR A 53 9.05 -11.10 20.09
C THR A 53 8.53 -9.67 20.01
N LEU A 54 8.18 -9.08 21.16
CA LEU A 54 7.77 -7.68 21.22
C LEU A 54 8.86 -6.80 20.61
N ALA A 55 8.52 -6.01 19.59
CA ALA A 55 9.49 -5.14 18.93
C ALA A 55 10.04 -4.10 19.91
N GLU A 56 11.33 -3.74 19.75
CA GLU A 56 12.05 -2.82 20.65
C GLU A 56 11.29 -1.52 20.91
N ARG A 57 10.65 -0.95 19.88
CA ARG A 57 9.85 0.28 19.96
C ARG A 57 8.68 0.23 20.96
N TYR A 58 8.29 -0.96 21.42
CA TYR A 58 7.24 -1.17 22.41
C TYR A 58 7.80 -1.56 23.79
N ARG A 59 9.11 -1.78 23.93
CA ARG A 59 9.75 -2.03 25.22
C ARG A 59 9.93 -0.69 25.94
N GLY A 60 9.45 -0.59 27.18
CA GLY A 60 9.51 0.64 28.00
C GLY A 60 8.22 1.45 28.10
N ALA A 61 7.17 1.13 27.33
CA ALA A 61 5.85 1.76 27.49
C ALA A 61 5.13 1.38 28.80
N THR A 62 5.64 0.37 29.52
CA THR A 62 5.08 -0.17 30.78
C THR A 62 5.94 0.15 32.01
N ALA A 63 6.68 1.26 32.03
CA ALA A 63 7.45 1.70 33.21
C ALA A 63 6.96 3.02 33.81
N ALA A 64 5.67 3.34 33.65
CA ALA A 64 4.97 4.39 34.37
C ALA A 64 3.71 3.80 34.99
N GLY A 65 3.89 3.09 36.10
CA GLY A 65 2.86 2.63 37.01
C GLY A 65 3.31 2.92 38.43
#